data_AF-A0A9D8RSR0-F1
#
_entry.id   AF-A0A9D8RSR0-F1
#
_cell.length_a   1.000
_cell.length_b   1.000
_cell.length_c   1.000
_cell.angle_alpha   90.00
_cell.angle_beta   90.00
_cell.angle_gamma   90.00
#
_symmetry.space_group_name_H-M   'P 1'
#
loop_
_entity.id
_entity.type
_entity.pdbx_description
1 polymer ?
#
loop_
_entity_poly.entity_id
_entity_poly.type
_entity_poly.pdbx_seq_one_letter_code
_entity_poly.pdbx_strand_id
1 'polypeptide(L)'
;MKKNNRFRTLCAALAILFFTVALLVCLKSCADKRSTEQMIADFNKHATLPFGLAVLEEELGDISEYEYLGGFGCYRLEKEDISYEIGGFPDVVDDYRTTAVHFTSSAYAIYDIRIGDAYTEEIADKMMDFDFMETESANPDRYICFANDELSIHFTLENGIITEISARLESTNKNHVVF
;
A
#
# COMPACT_ATOMS: atom_id res chain seq x y z
N MET A 1 8.64 64.73 -0.40
CA MET A 1 7.67 63.62 -0.45
C MET A 1 8.12 62.46 -1.36
N LYS A 2 9.23 61.76 -1.06
CA LYS A 2 9.70 60.57 -1.85
C LYS A 2 9.67 59.23 -1.09
N LYS A 3 9.29 59.21 0.20
CA LYS A 3 9.29 58.00 1.05
C LYS A 3 8.14 57.03 0.77
N ASN A 4 7.00 57.48 0.23
CA ASN A 4 5.80 56.63 0.05
C ASN A 4 5.91 55.60 -1.09
N ASN A 5 6.71 55.85 -2.13
CA ASN A 5 6.79 54.92 -3.27
C ASN A 5 7.67 53.70 -3.00
N ARG A 6 8.71 53.83 -2.16
CA ARG A 6 9.61 52.71 -1.79
C ARG A 6 8.93 51.71 -0.86
N PHE A 7 8.07 52.18 0.05
CA PHE A 7 7.32 51.32 0.96
C PHE A 7 6.27 50.48 0.21
N ARG A 8 5.58 51.08 -0.76
CA ARG A 8 4.60 50.39 -1.62
C ARG A 8 5.22 49.32 -2.53
N THR A 9 6.41 49.58 -3.07
CA THR A 9 7.14 48.58 -3.89
C THR A 9 7.68 47.43 -3.05
N LEU A 10 8.13 47.70 -1.82
CA LEU A 10 8.58 46.65 -0.90
C LEU A 10 7.41 45.74 -0.46
N CYS A 11 6.25 46.32 -0.13
CA CYS A 11 5.05 45.55 0.21
C CYS A 11 4.52 44.70 -0.96
N ALA A 12 4.56 45.23 -2.20
CA ALA A 12 4.16 44.49 -3.38
C ALA A 12 5.10 43.30 -3.67
N ALA A 13 6.41 43.49 -3.50
CA ALA A 13 7.40 42.41 -3.66
C ALA A 13 7.23 41.30 -2.60
N LEU A 14 6.94 41.67 -1.35
CA LEU A 14 6.64 40.71 -0.27
C LEU A 14 5.34 39.93 -0.54
N ALA A 15 4.30 40.59 -1.02
CA ALA A 15 3.03 39.92 -1.36
C ALA A 15 3.18 38.92 -2.50
N ILE A 16 3.98 39.25 -3.53
CA ILE A 16 4.29 38.34 -4.65
C ILE A 16 5.08 37.13 -4.14
N LEU A 17 6.07 37.32 -3.27
CA LEU A 17 6.87 36.24 -2.69
C LEU A 17 6.01 35.28 -1.84
N PHE A 18 5.10 35.80 -1.02
CA PHE A 18 4.19 34.96 -0.25
C PHE A 18 3.24 34.18 -1.15
N PHE A 19 2.72 34.80 -2.21
CA PHE A 19 1.83 34.14 -3.16
C PHE A 19 2.54 33.04 -3.97
N THR A 20 3.79 33.26 -4.40
CA THR A 20 4.56 32.24 -5.10
C THR A 20 4.93 31.06 -4.20
N VAL A 21 5.29 31.31 -2.93
CA VAL A 21 5.54 30.24 -1.96
C VAL A 21 4.27 29.44 -1.67
N ALA A 22 3.12 30.11 -1.47
CA ALA A 22 1.84 29.43 -1.29
C ALA A 22 1.44 28.60 -2.52
N LEU A 23 1.66 29.13 -3.73
CA LEU A 23 1.40 28.41 -4.98
C LEU A 23 2.30 27.18 -5.12
N LEU A 24 3.59 27.27 -4.75
CA LEU A 24 4.52 26.14 -4.75
C LEU A 24 4.14 25.05 -3.74
N VAL A 25 3.61 25.44 -2.57
CA VAL A 25 3.10 24.49 -1.56
C VAL A 25 1.81 23.80 -2.06
N CYS A 26 0.89 24.54 -2.66
CA CYS A 26 -0.33 23.97 -3.24
C CYS A 26 -0.03 23.06 -4.45
N LEU A 27 0.96 23.42 -5.29
CA LEU A 27 1.36 22.59 -6.42
C LEU A 27 2.03 21.29 -5.96
N LYS A 28 2.82 21.29 -4.89
CA LYS A 28 3.34 20.05 -4.29
C LYS A 28 2.24 19.16 -3.73
N SER A 29 1.21 19.74 -3.11
CA SER A 29 0.07 18.97 -2.58
C SER A 29 -0.80 18.33 -3.66
N CYS A 30 -0.72 18.78 -4.92
CA CYS A 30 -1.48 18.23 -6.04
C CYS A 30 -0.65 17.34 -6.97
N ALA A 31 0.68 17.31 -6.83
CA ALA A 31 1.56 16.75 -7.87
C ALA A 31 1.81 15.24 -7.76
N ASP A 32 1.75 14.63 -6.58
CA ASP A 32 2.20 13.23 -6.43
C ASP A 32 1.20 12.39 -5.63
N LYS A 33 -0.05 12.30 -6.09
CA LYS A 33 -0.82 11.08 -5.79
C LYS A 33 -0.41 10.03 -6.80
N ARG A 34 0.41 9.08 -6.33
CA ARG A 34 0.76 7.87 -7.06
C ARG A 34 -0.53 7.16 -7.51
N SER A 35 -0.60 6.71 -8.77
CA SER A 35 -1.77 5.95 -9.21
C SER A 35 -1.77 4.55 -8.58
N THR A 36 -2.96 3.95 -8.39
CA THR A 36 -3.12 2.57 -7.93
C THR A 36 -2.28 1.59 -8.75
N GLU A 37 -2.22 1.79 -10.07
CA GLU A 37 -1.40 0.98 -10.97
C GLU A 37 0.10 1.09 -10.67
N GLN A 38 0.60 2.30 -10.40
CA GLN A 38 2.00 2.49 -10.02
C GLN A 38 2.30 1.84 -8.67
N MET A 39 1.39 1.97 -7.70
CA MET A 39 1.52 1.38 -6.36
C MET A 39 1.61 -0.15 -6.45
N ILE A 40 0.70 -0.78 -7.19
CA ILE A 40 0.70 -2.22 -7.45
C ILE A 40 1.99 -2.65 -8.18
N ALA A 41 2.43 -1.87 -9.18
CA ALA A 41 3.64 -2.18 -9.93
C ALA A 41 4.89 -2.18 -9.03
N ASP A 42 5.00 -1.22 -8.11
CA ASP A 42 6.12 -1.19 -7.15
C ASP A 42 6.02 -2.30 -6.12
N PHE A 43 4.83 -2.59 -5.60
CA PHE A 43 4.63 -3.75 -4.72
C PHE A 43 5.13 -5.02 -5.41
N ASN A 44 4.65 -5.30 -6.62
CA ASN A 44 5.01 -6.50 -7.37
C ASN A 44 6.51 -6.56 -7.72
N LYS A 45 7.15 -5.42 -7.93
CA LYS A 45 8.60 -5.33 -8.17
C LYS A 45 9.43 -5.68 -6.93
N HIS A 46 8.90 -5.37 -5.73
CA HIS A 46 9.59 -5.57 -4.45
C HIS A 46 9.07 -6.79 -3.67
N ALA A 47 8.15 -7.55 -4.27
CA ALA A 47 7.64 -8.79 -3.71
C ALA A 47 8.33 -10.00 -4.35
N THR A 48 8.70 -10.98 -3.53
CA THR A 48 9.12 -12.31 -3.98
C THR A 48 7.96 -13.26 -3.75
N LEU A 49 7.05 -13.33 -4.72
CA LEU A 49 5.80 -14.11 -4.66
C LEU A 49 5.58 -14.88 -5.97
N PRO A 50 4.96 -16.09 -5.92
CA PRO A 50 4.51 -16.81 -7.10
C PRO A 50 3.60 -15.98 -8.02
N PHE A 51 2.62 -15.30 -7.41
CA PHE A 51 1.71 -14.36 -8.08
C PHE A 51 1.80 -12.99 -7.41
N GLY A 52 1.87 -11.93 -8.21
CA GLY A 52 1.76 -10.56 -7.74
C GLY A 52 0.31 -10.17 -7.42
N LEU A 53 0.10 -8.96 -6.91
CA LEU A 53 -1.23 -8.36 -6.75
C LEU A 53 -1.76 -7.82 -8.09
N ALA A 54 -3.10 -7.76 -8.18
CA ALA A 54 -3.89 -7.39 -9.35
C ALA A 54 -3.61 -8.17 -10.66
N VAL A 55 -2.95 -9.33 -10.58
CA VAL A 55 -2.78 -10.25 -11.71
C VAL A 55 -4.14 -10.86 -12.04
N LEU A 56 -4.50 -10.91 -13.32
CA LEU A 56 -5.75 -11.52 -13.77
C LEU A 56 -5.77 -13.01 -13.44
N GLU A 57 -6.92 -13.53 -13.05
CA GLU A 57 -7.13 -14.96 -12.79
C GLU A 57 -6.66 -15.84 -13.95
N GLU A 58 -6.99 -15.44 -15.19
CA GLU A 58 -6.61 -16.17 -16.41
C GLU A 58 -5.10 -16.15 -16.70
N GLU A 59 -4.35 -15.26 -16.05
CA GLU A 59 -2.90 -15.12 -16.17
C GLU A 59 -2.14 -15.86 -15.06
N LEU A 60 -2.84 -16.44 -14.07
CA LEU A 60 -2.26 -17.26 -13.02
C LEU A 60 -1.81 -18.59 -13.60
N GLY A 61 -0.56 -18.65 -14.06
CA GLY A 61 0.05 -19.76 -14.82
C GLY A 61 -0.34 -21.19 -14.38
N ASP A 62 0.52 -21.88 -13.61
CA ASP A 62 0.20 -23.21 -13.09
C ASP A 62 -0.29 -23.11 -11.64
N ILE A 63 -1.57 -23.36 -11.45
CA ILE A 63 -2.24 -23.37 -10.14
C ILE A 63 -2.61 -24.78 -9.67
N SER A 64 -2.10 -25.83 -10.31
CA SER A 64 -2.50 -27.22 -10.03
C SER A 64 -2.16 -27.71 -8.63
N GLU A 65 -1.19 -27.08 -7.97
CA GLU A 65 -0.77 -27.36 -6.60
C GLU A 65 -1.57 -26.58 -5.53
N TYR A 66 -2.46 -25.67 -5.94
CA TYR A 66 -3.27 -24.88 -5.03
C TYR A 66 -4.64 -25.54 -4.81
N GLU A 67 -5.06 -25.61 -3.55
CA GLU A 67 -6.42 -25.97 -3.17
C GLU A 67 -7.35 -24.77 -3.37
N TYR A 68 -8.50 -25.03 -4.00
CA TYR A 68 -9.57 -24.04 -4.14
C TYR A 68 -10.48 -24.06 -2.91
N LEU A 69 -10.58 -22.91 -2.25
CA LEU A 69 -11.48 -22.69 -1.13
C LEU A 69 -12.50 -21.61 -1.51
N GLY A 70 -13.79 -21.95 -1.45
CA GLY A 70 -14.86 -20.99 -1.77
C GLY A 70 -14.96 -19.83 -0.78
N GLY A 71 -15.49 -18.70 -1.24
CA GLY A 71 -15.78 -17.51 -0.44
C GLY A 71 -17.03 -16.78 -0.91
N PHE A 72 -17.37 -15.66 -0.27
CA PHE A 72 -18.49 -14.81 -0.66
C PHE A 72 -17.98 -13.63 -1.50
N GLY A 73 -18.16 -13.69 -2.82
CA GLY A 73 -17.71 -12.63 -3.75
C GLY A 73 -16.23 -12.71 -4.15
N CYS A 74 -15.51 -13.66 -3.57
CA CYS A 74 -14.14 -14.04 -3.91
C CYS A 74 -13.96 -15.55 -3.64
N TYR A 75 -12.81 -16.08 -4.01
CA TYR A 75 -12.35 -17.41 -3.58
C TYR A 75 -10.88 -17.32 -3.15
N ARG A 76 -10.39 -18.38 -2.51
CA ARG A 76 -9.00 -18.48 -2.08
C ARG A 76 -8.29 -19.64 -2.78
N LEU A 77 -7.09 -19.39 -3.27
CA LEU A 77 -6.12 -20.42 -3.68
C LEU A 77 -5.15 -20.60 -2.52
N GLU A 78 -5.07 -21.80 -1.96
CA GLU A 78 -4.24 -22.10 -0.80
C GLU A 78 -3.22 -23.20 -1.12
N LYS A 79 -1.95 -22.97 -0.78
CA LYS A 79 -0.88 -23.95 -0.92
C LYS A 79 0.04 -23.84 0.28
N GLU A 80 -0.01 -24.82 1.16
CA GLU A 80 0.84 -24.98 2.36
C GLU A 80 1.06 -23.69 3.16
N ASP A 81 2.07 -22.91 2.78
CA ASP A 81 2.60 -21.74 3.46
C ASP A 81 2.19 -20.39 2.85
N ILE A 82 1.39 -20.41 1.77
CA ILE A 82 0.93 -19.23 1.06
C ILE A 82 -0.53 -19.39 0.60
N SER A 83 -1.29 -18.30 0.66
CA SER A 83 -2.63 -18.23 0.11
C SER A 83 -2.88 -16.92 -0.61
N TYR A 84 -3.76 -16.97 -1.61
CA TYR A 84 -4.17 -15.84 -2.42
C TYR A 84 -5.68 -15.71 -2.38
N GLU A 85 -6.18 -14.50 -2.20
CA GLU A 85 -7.58 -14.17 -2.43
C GLU A 85 -7.73 -13.71 -3.88
N ILE A 86 -8.64 -14.36 -4.60
CA ILE A 86 -9.00 -14.03 -5.98
C ILE A 86 -10.43 -13.47 -5.98
N GLY A 87 -10.59 -12.23 -6.42
CA GLY A 87 -11.88 -11.56 -6.45
C GLY A 87 -11.91 -10.42 -7.46
N GLY A 88 -13.11 -9.90 -7.72
CA GLY A 88 -13.27 -8.76 -8.62
C GLY A 88 -12.50 -7.55 -8.12
N PHE A 89 -11.76 -6.89 -9.02
CA PHE A 89 -10.98 -5.69 -8.70
C PHE A 89 -11.01 -4.65 -9.83
N PRO A 90 -11.18 -3.34 -9.51
CA PRO A 90 -11.30 -2.78 -8.16
C PRO A 90 -12.67 -3.02 -7.49
N ASP A 91 -13.69 -3.47 -8.21
CA ASP A 91 -15.00 -3.80 -7.62
C ASP A 91 -15.35 -5.29 -7.78
N VAL A 92 -16.18 -5.83 -6.88
CA VAL A 92 -16.54 -7.26 -6.83
C VAL A 92 -17.16 -7.80 -8.12
N VAL A 93 -17.73 -6.93 -8.96
CA VAL A 93 -18.32 -7.30 -10.26
C VAL A 93 -17.35 -7.19 -11.44
N ASP A 94 -16.15 -6.67 -11.21
CA ASP A 94 -15.09 -6.56 -12.22
C ASP A 94 -14.34 -7.90 -12.38
N ASP A 95 -13.41 -7.95 -13.33
CA ASP A 95 -12.63 -9.16 -13.61
C ASP A 95 -11.85 -9.63 -12.37
N TYR A 96 -11.81 -10.95 -12.21
CA TYR A 96 -11.19 -11.57 -11.05
C TYR A 96 -9.67 -11.46 -11.13
N ARG A 97 -9.09 -10.97 -10.04
CA ARG A 97 -7.65 -10.74 -9.89
C ARG A 97 -7.21 -11.18 -8.51
N THR A 98 -5.92 -11.37 -8.34
CA THR A 98 -5.28 -11.52 -7.02
C THR A 98 -5.44 -10.22 -6.21
N THR A 99 -6.33 -10.21 -5.22
CA THR A 99 -6.63 -9.02 -4.39
C THR A 99 -5.94 -9.05 -3.04
N ALA A 100 -5.57 -10.23 -2.56
CA ALA A 100 -4.76 -10.37 -1.37
C ALA A 100 -3.80 -11.55 -1.47
N VAL A 101 -2.72 -11.46 -0.70
CA VAL A 101 -1.77 -12.55 -0.47
C VAL A 101 -1.48 -12.63 1.02
N HIS A 102 -1.35 -13.85 1.51
CA HIS A 102 -0.98 -14.15 2.89
C HIS A 102 0.06 -15.27 2.87
N PHE A 103 1.12 -15.16 3.68
CA PHE A 103 2.12 -16.21 3.77
C PHE A 103 2.77 -16.29 5.16
N THR A 104 3.27 -17.49 5.46
CA THR A 104 3.88 -17.87 6.75
C THR A 104 5.26 -18.51 6.58
N SER A 105 5.82 -18.49 5.38
CA SER A 105 7.15 -19.02 5.07
C SER A 105 8.16 -17.95 4.70
N SER A 106 9.42 -18.19 5.08
CA SER A 106 10.54 -17.31 4.77
C SER A 106 11.01 -17.40 3.32
N ALA A 107 10.44 -18.29 2.51
CA ALA A 107 10.70 -18.36 1.06
C ALA A 107 10.27 -17.08 0.33
N TYR A 108 9.22 -16.42 0.83
CA TYR A 108 8.64 -15.22 0.25
C TYR A 108 9.09 -13.96 0.99
N ALA A 109 8.90 -12.80 0.35
CA ALA A 109 9.23 -11.51 0.93
C ALA A 109 8.36 -10.39 0.34
N ILE A 110 8.16 -9.33 1.10
CA ILE A 110 7.63 -8.04 0.63
C ILE A 110 8.58 -6.95 1.11
N TYR A 111 9.11 -6.12 0.20
CA TYR A 111 10.11 -5.09 0.51
C TYR A 111 11.34 -5.62 1.28
N ASP A 112 11.81 -6.81 0.90
CA ASP A 112 12.89 -7.54 1.56
C ASP A 112 12.63 -7.88 3.04
N ILE A 113 11.36 -7.85 3.48
CA ILE A 113 10.92 -8.28 4.81
C ILE A 113 10.37 -9.69 4.70
N ARG A 114 10.80 -10.58 5.62
CA ARG A 114 10.49 -12.01 5.61
C ARG A 114 9.94 -12.48 6.94
N ILE A 115 9.30 -13.65 6.90
CA ILE A 115 8.96 -14.40 8.10
C ILE A 115 10.23 -14.78 8.85
N GLY A 116 10.24 -14.58 10.16
CA GLY A 116 11.38 -14.78 11.04
C GLY A 116 12.21 -13.52 11.32
N ASP A 117 11.97 -12.43 10.57
CA ASP A 117 12.60 -11.15 10.88
C ASP A 117 12.04 -10.56 12.18
N ALA A 118 12.90 -9.90 12.95
CA ALA A 118 12.46 -9.13 14.11
C ALA A 118 11.83 -7.81 13.64
N TYR A 119 10.70 -7.43 14.23
CA TYR A 119 10.15 -6.10 14.01
C TYR A 119 11.02 -5.04 14.70
N THR A 120 11.50 -4.08 13.92
CA THR A 120 12.38 -2.98 14.38
C THR A 120 11.92 -1.65 13.78
N GLU A 121 12.42 -0.53 14.33
CA GLU A 121 12.20 0.80 13.75
C GLU A 121 12.72 0.89 12.30
N GLU A 122 13.76 0.14 11.93
CA GLU A 122 14.28 0.10 10.56
C GLU A 122 13.26 -0.49 9.56
N ILE A 123 12.40 -1.41 10.01
CA ILE A 123 11.30 -1.93 9.18
C ILE A 123 10.25 -0.84 8.97
N ALA A 124 9.88 -0.10 10.03
CA ALA A 124 8.93 1.00 9.92
C ALA A 124 9.47 2.10 8.98
N ASP A 125 10.73 2.50 9.11
CA ASP A 125 11.39 3.46 8.24
C ASP A 125 11.39 2.99 6.78
N LYS A 126 11.71 1.71 6.54
CA LYS A 126 11.65 1.13 5.20
C LYS A 126 10.24 1.19 4.61
N MET A 127 9.21 0.87 5.39
CA MET A 127 7.82 0.96 4.91
C MET A 127 7.47 2.41 4.54
N MET A 128 7.92 3.39 5.32
CA MET A 128 7.75 4.82 5.02
C MET A 128 8.48 5.26 3.75
N ASP A 129 9.66 4.70 3.44
CA ASP A 129 10.37 4.95 2.18
C ASP A 129 9.57 4.48 0.94
N PHE A 130 8.61 3.57 1.12
CA PHE A 130 7.67 3.10 0.10
C PHE A 130 6.27 3.74 0.22
N ASP A 131 6.18 4.89 0.89
CA ASP A 131 4.96 5.67 1.11
C ASP A 131 3.88 4.98 1.97
N PHE A 132 4.24 3.93 2.73
CA PHE A 132 3.33 3.32 3.68
C PHE A 132 3.40 4.01 5.05
N MET A 133 2.23 4.25 5.63
CA MET A 133 2.09 4.79 6.97
C MET A 133 1.60 3.71 7.92
N GLU A 134 2.22 3.62 9.09
CA GLU A 134 1.68 2.77 10.17
C GLU A 134 0.29 3.27 10.58
N THR A 135 -0.64 2.33 10.69
CA THR A 135 -2.02 2.57 11.10
C THR A 135 -2.22 2.11 12.54
N GLU A 136 -3.17 2.72 13.26
CA GLU A 136 -3.43 2.34 14.64
C GLU A 136 -3.92 0.90 14.74
N SER A 137 -3.15 0.04 15.42
CA SER A 137 -3.52 -1.32 15.76
C SER A 137 -4.11 -1.40 17.16
N ALA A 138 -5.18 -2.18 17.33
CA ALA A 138 -5.74 -2.46 18.65
C ALA A 138 -4.79 -3.28 19.54
N ASN A 139 -3.79 -3.95 18.94
CA ASN A 139 -2.81 -4.76 19.65
C ASN A 139 -1.43 -4.69 18.95
N PRO A 140 -0.69 -3.58 19.13
CA PRO A 140 0.57 -3.35 18.41
C PRO A 140 1.66 -4.38 18.76
N ASP A 141 1.59 -5.03 19.94
CA ASP A 141 2.53 -6.09 20.32
C ASP A 141 2.37 -7.38 19.51
N ARG A 142 1.24 -7.54 18.81
CA ARG A 142 0.93 -8.73 18.00
C ARG A 142 0.64 -8.43 16.55
N TYR A 143 0.28 -7.20 16.21
CA TYR A 143 -0.22 -6.87 14.90
C TYR A 143 0.18 -5.45 14.52
N ILE A 144 0.92 -5.32 13.43
CA ILE A 144 1.31 -4.04 12.85
C ILE A 144 0.70 -3.96 11.45
N CYS A 145 0.11 -2.81 11.11
CA CYS A 145 -0.49 -2.57 9.80
C CYS A 145 0.07 -1.29 9.20
N PHE A 146 0.50 -1.38 7.95
CA PHE A 146 1.01 -0.31 7.13
C PHE A 146 0.07 -0.11 5.92
N ALA A 147 -0.31 1.12 5.59
CA ALA A 147 -1.21 1.40 4.47
C ALA A 147 -0.78 2.61 3.63
N ASN A 148 -1.07 2.58 2.34
CA ASN A 148 -0.84 3.70 1.40
C ASN A 148 -2.05 3.95 0.48
N ASP A 149 -3.15 4.41 1.09
CA ASP A 149 -4.47 4.60 0.48
C ASP A 149 -5.18 3.29 0.10
N GLU A 150 -4.70 2.55 -0.91
CA GLU A 150 -5.44 1.42 -1.53
C GLU A 150 -4.77 0.05 -1.35
N LEU A 151 -3.62 -0.02 -0.66
CA LEU A 151 -2.94 -1.25 -0.32
C LEU A 151 -2.53 -1.22 1.15
N SER A 152 -2.86 -2.30 1.86
CA SER A 152 -2.46 -2.52 3.24
C SER A 152 -1.54 -3.73 3.33
N ILE A 153 -0.55 -3.65 4.22
CA ILE A 153 0.40 -4.72 4.56
C ILE A 153 0.36 -4.91 6.06
N HIS A 154 0.16 -6.16 6.48
CA HIS A 154 -0.01 -6.53 7.87
C HIS A 154 1.06 -7.53 8.29
N PHE A 155 1.63 -7.31 9.47
CA PHE A 155 2.58 -8.20 10.11
C PHE A 155 1.98 -8.74 11.41
N THR A 156 1.89 -10.06 11.54
CA THR A 156 1.59 -10.71 12.82
C THR A 156 2.89 -11.02 13.54
N LEU A 157 2.97 -10.69 14.82
CA LEU A 157 4.16 -10.81 15.65
C LEU A 157 3.97 -11.84 16.77
N GLU A 158 4.99 -12.67 16.98
CA GLU A 158 5.17 -13.47 18.19
C GLU A 158 6.51 -13.15 18.83
N ASN A 159 6.48 -12.61 20.06
CA ASN A 159 7.69 -12.15 20.78
C ASN A 159 8.55 -11.15 19.98
N GLY A 160 7.90 -10.28 19.20
CA GLY A 160 8.57 -9.30 18.34
C GLY A 160 9.14 -9.88 17.03
N ILE A 161 8.89 -11.15 16.73
CA ILE A 161 9.28 -11.80 15.47
C ILE A 161 8.07 -11.88 14.55
N ILE A 162 8.25 -11.53 13.27
CA ILE A 162 7.22 -11.63 12.25
C ILE A 162 6.97 -13.11 11.95
N THR A 163 5.74 -13.58 12.19
CA THR A 163 5.32 -14.96 11.95
C THR A 163 4.34 -15.09 10.78
N GLU A 164 3.75 -13.99 10.36
CA GLU A 164 2.83 -13.92 9.23
C GLU A 164 2.94 -12.56 8.57
N ILE A 165 2.86 -12.55 7.24
CA ILE A 165 2.73 -11.33 6.44
C ILE A 165 1.51 -11.48 5.54
N SER A 166 0.67 -10.45 5.47
CA SER A 166 -0.37 -10.35 4.46
C SER A 166 -0.37 -8.99 3.78
N ALA A 167 -0.78 -8.95 2.53
CA ALA A 167 -0.98 -7.72 1.77
C ALA A 167 -2.32 -7.78 1.05
N ARG A 168 -3.08 -6.69 1.06
CA ARG A 168 -4.44 -6.62 0.52
C ARG A 168 -4.70 -5.30 -0.19
N LEU A 169 -5.34 -5.40 -1.35
CA LEU A 169 -5.91 -4.26 -2.04
C LEU A 169 -7.26 -3.87 -1.41
N GLU A 170 -7.36 -2.62 -1.00
CA GLU A 170 -8.54 -2.00 -0.39
C GLU A 170 -9.02 -0.88 -1.31
N SER A 171 -9.59 -1.27 -2.45
CA SER A 171 -10.06 -0.34 -3.49
C SER A 171 -11.48 -0.67 -3.94
N THR A 172 -12.18 0.34 -4.44
CA THR A 172 -13.47 0.20 -5.13
C THR A 172 -13.67 1.37 -6.08
N ASN A 173 -14.26 1.09 -7.25
CA ASN A 173 -14.69 2.12 -8.19
C ASN A 173 -16.08 2.71 -7.85
N LYS A 174 -16.67 2.34 -6.70
CA LYS A 174 -17.97 2.83 -6.24
C LYS A 174 -17.80 3.89 -5.16
N ASN A 175 -18.64 4.93 -5.24
CA ASN A 175 -18.72 5.93 -4.17
C ASN A 175 -19.50 5.37 -2.97
N HIS A 176 -19.11 5.78 -1.76
CA HIS A 176 -19.81 5.48 -0.48
C HIS A 176 -19.79 4.02 -0.03
N VAL A 177 -18.77 3.25 -0.41
CA VAL A 177 -18.50 1.93 0.17
C VAL A 177 -17.63 2.11 1.42
N VAL A 178 -17.99 1.41 2.50
CA VAL A 178 -17.21 1.34 3.74
C VAL A 178 -16.62 -0.05 3.82
N PHE A 179 -15.29 -0.13 3.94
CA PHE A 179 -14.53 -1.35 4.16
C PHE A 179 -14.36 -1.62 5.66
#